data_AF-A0A7K3XPP6-F1
#
_entry.id   AF-A0A7K3XPP6-F1
#
_cell.length_a   1.000
_cell.length_b   1.000
_cell.length_c   1.000
_cell.angle_alpha   90.00
_cell.angle_beta   90.00
_cell.angle_gamma   90.00
#
_symmetry.space_group_name_H-M   'P 1'
#
loop_
_entity.id
_entity.type
_entity.pdbx_description
1 polymer ?
#
loop_
_entity_poly.entity_id
_entity_poly.type
_entity_poly.pdbx_seq_one_letter_code
_entity_poly.pdbx_strand_id
1 'polypeptide(L)'
;TSGKYSVILKAKNEFGDSRKNFTIQVGTGLALTPPMGWNSWNVWALMSAPLLIGADLTKLNPFTFNLLSNREVIDIDQDILGKPAKRFKVDDLLEIWTKELSDGSVVVGLCNFGIQKHNIELNMKTIGLEGQYIIRDVWRQKDIGDLKGKFIANVKPHEVKLLKLIKKNN
;
A
#
# COMPACT_ATOMS: atom_id res chain seq x y z
N THR A 1 5.55 -29.38 5.83
CA THR A 1 4.27 -29.66 5.14
C THR A 1 3.49 -28.38 5.04
N SER A 2 3.06 -28.02 3.83
CA SER A 2 2.16 -26.89 3.60
C SER A 2 0.73 -27.27 3.99
N GLY A 3 0.00 -26.40 4.67
CA GLY A 3 -1.33 -26.70 5.19
C GLY A 3 -1.90 -25.61 6.09
N LYS A 4 -3.19 -25.73 6.40
CA LYS A 4 -3.89 -24.94 7.42
C LYS A 4 -3.97 -25.76 8.70
N TYR A 5 -3.46 -25.20 9.79
CA TYR A 5 -3.46 -25.82 11.11
C TYR A 5 -4.24 -24.92 12.06
N SER A 6 -5.43 -25.37 12.46
CA SER A 6 -6.21 -24.65 13.46
C SER A 6 -5.79 -25.10 14.85
N VAL A 7 -5.33 -24.15 15.65
CA VAL A 7 -4.99 -24.34 17.07
C VAL A 7 -5.88 -23.45 17.92
N ILE A 8 -6.22 -23.91 19.11
CA ILE A 8 -6.95 -23.11 20.09
C ILE A 8 -5.93 -22.57 21.08
N LEU A 9 -5.69 -21.27 21.06
CA LEU A 9 -4.89 -20.62 22.08
C LEU A 9 -5.76 -20.47 23.32
N LYS A 10 -5.29 -21.02 24.45
CA LYS A 10 -5.93 -20.87 25.75
C LYS A 10 -5.00 -20.12 26.68
N ALA A 11 -5.50 -19.02 27.26
CA ALA A 11 -4.85 -18.31 28.35
C ALA A 11 -5.68 -18.51 29.62
N LYS A 12 -5.00 -18.75 30.75
CA LYS A 12 -5.65 -18.89 32.07
C LYS A 12 -4.87 -18.10 33.11
N ASN A 13 -5.59 -17.35 33.94
CA ASN A 13 -5.06 -16.69 35.13
C ASN A 13 -6.07 -16.79 36.29
N GLU A 14 -5.78 -16.11 37.40
CA GLU A 14 -6.63 -16.08 38.60
C GLU A 14 -8.04 -15.49 38.35
N PHE A 15 -8.22 -14.73 37.28
CA PHE A 15 -9.49 -14.11 36.89
C PHE A 15 -10.29 -14.91 35.85
N GLY A 16 -9.74 -16.04 35.36
CA GLY A 16 -10.46 -16.98 34.50
C GLY A 16 -9.67 -17.48 33.29
N ASP A 17 -10.41 -18.04 32.33
CA ASP A 17 -9.88 -18.69 31.14
C ASP A 17 -10.40 -17.97 29.88
N SER A 18 -9.52 -17.65 28.93
CA SER A 18 -9.88 -17.17 27.60
C SER A 18 -9.39 -18.14 26.52
N ARG A 19 -10.17 -18.32 25.46
CA ARG A 19 -9.84 -19.20 24.33
C ARG A 19 -10.06 -18.46 23.02
N LYS A 20 -9.13 -18.62 22.08
CA LYS A 20 -9.25 -18.06 20.73
C LYS A 20 -8.76 -19.05 19.68
N ASN A 21 -9.57 -19.23 18.65
CA ASN A 21 -9.16 -20.01 17.47
C ASN A 21 -8.11 -19.21 16.70
N PHE A 22 -6.97 -19.86 16.44
CA PHE A 22 -5.87 -19.30 15.68
C PHE A 22 -5.51 -20.29 14.57
N THR A 23 -5.51 -19.83 13.32
CA THR A 23 -5.16 -20.68 12.18
C THR A 23 -3.76 -20.32 11.71
N ILE A 24 -2.84 -21.26 11.84
CA ILE A 24 -1.49 -21.19 11.26
C ILE A 24 -1.62 -21.70 9.82
N GLN A 25 -1.27 -20.86 8.85
CA GLN A 25 -1.14 -21.32 7.48
C GLN A 25 0.33 -21.35 7.07
N VAL A 26 0.80 -22.54 6.70
CA VAL A 26 2.15 -22.76 6.19
C VAL A 26 2.05 -23.04 4.69
N GLY A 27 2.75 -22.27 3.87
CA GLY A 27 2.73 -22.42 2.42
C GLY A 27 3.84 -21.61 1.76
N THR A 28 4.06 -21.85 0.47
CA THR A 28 5.06 -21.14 -0.35
C THR A 28 4.56 -19.82 -0.92
N GLY A 29 3.29 -19.46 -0.68
CA GLY A 29 2.71 -18.21 -1.18
C GLY A 29 3.23 -17.00 -0.41
N LEU A 30 3.73 -15.99 -1.13
CA LEU A 30 3.97 -14.67 -0.58
C LEU A 30 2.62 -14.01 -0.23
N ALA A 31 2.55 -13.36 0.94
CA ALA A 31 1.40 -12.59 1.42
C ALA A 31 0.12 -13.38 1.77
N LEU A 32 0.15 -14.17 2.86
CA LEU A 32 -1.03 -14.80 3.47
C LEU A 32 -2.10 -13.78 3.94
N THR A 33 -1.69 -12.52 4.10
CA THR A 33 -2.55 -11.36 4.36
C THR A 33 -2.35 -10.37 3.21
N PRO A 34 -3.15 -10.43 2.13
CA PRO A 34 -2.92 -9.66 0.90
C PRO A 34 -2.67 -8.16 1.11
N PRO A 35 -3.37 -7.46 2.03
CA PRO A 35 -3.10 -6.04 2.31
C PRO A 35 -1.66 -5.78 2.80
N MET A 36 -1.09 -6.70 3.60
CA MET A 36 0.27 -6.55 4.12
C MET A 36 1.33 -6.75 3.03
N GLY A 37 1.09 -7.64 2.08
CA GLY A 37 1.98 -7.83 0.92
C GLY A 37 2.03 -6.59 0.02
N TRP A 38 0.88 -5.97 -0.24
CA TRP A 38 0.79 -4.71 -0.99
C TRP A 38 1.50 -3.57 -0.26
N ASN A 39 1.36 -3.50 1.08
CA ASN A 39 1.99 -2.48 1.90
C ASN A 39 3.52 -2.49 1.77
N SER A 40 4.17 -3.65 1.88
CA SER A 40 5.63 -3.76 1.70
C SER A 40 6.07 -3.30 0.32
N TRP A 41 5.39 -3.72 -0.75
CA TRP A 41 5.75 -3.33 -2.11
C TRP A 41 5.56 -1.83 -2.38
N ASN A 42 4.48 -1.25 -1.84
CA ASN A 42 4.22 0.19 -1.93
C ASN A 42 5.27 1.02 -1.20
N VAL A 43 5.67 0.62 0.01
CA VAL A 43 6.71 1.32 0.77
C VAL A 43 8.05 1.29 0.02
N TRP A 44 8.40 0.16 -0.59
CA TRP A 44 9.66 0.04 -1.32
C TRP A 44 9.65 0.94 -2.56
N ALA A 45 8.58 0.89 -3.35
CA ALA A 45 8.43 1.74 -4.53
C ALA A 45 8.42 3.25 -4.20
N LEU A 46 7.78 3.64 -3.09
CA LEU A 46 7.80 5.03 -2.63
C LEU A 46 9.19 5.48 -2.16
N MET A 47 10.01 4.56 -1.67
CA MET A 47 11.35 4.85 -1.16
C MET A 47 12.45 4.74 -2.23
N SER A 48 12.13 4.32 -3.47
CA SER A 48 13.13 3.90 -4.46
C SER A 48 14.12 2.89 -3.89
N ALA A 49 13.60 1.93 -3.13
CA ALA A 49 14.42 0.89 -2.51
C ALA A 49 14.68 -0.24 -3.52
N PRO A 50 15.86 -0.90 -3.50
CA PRO A 50 16.13 -2.01 -4.40
C PRO A 50 15.06 -3.11 -4.32
N LEU A 51 14.26 -3.32 -5.37
CA LEU A 51 13.22 -4.35 -5.41
C LEU A 51 13.80 -5.76 -5.66
N LEU A 52 14.47 -6.33 -4.64
CA LEU A 52 15.07 -7.66 -4.71
C LEU A 52 14.05 -8.76 -4.37
N ILE A 53 13.70 -9.58 -5.35
CA ILE A 53 12.76 -10.70 -5.18
C ILE A 53 13.51 -11.94 -4.72
N GLY A 54 13.36 -12.30 -3.44
CA GLY A 54 13.92 -13.54 -2.85
C GLY A 54 13.03 -14.78 -2.97
N ALA A 55 11.98 -14.73 -3.80
CA ALA A 55 11.01 -15.81 -3.92
C ALA A 55 11.36 -16.80 -5.03
N ASP A 56 10.94 -18.05 -4.87
CA ASP A 56 11.05 -19.08 -5.91
C ASP A 56 10.12 -18.72 -7.09
N LEU A 57 10.72 -18.14 -8.14
CA LEU A 57 10.00 -17.67 -9.33
C LEU A 57 9.23 -18.80 -10.03
N THR A 58 9.63 -20.06 -9.84
CA THR A 58 8.96 -21.22 -10.45
C THR A 58 7.65 -21.58 -9.75
N LYS A 59 7.41 -21.06 -8.54
CA LYS A 59 6.23 -21.35 -7.71
C LYS A 59 5.33 -20.13 -7.50
N LEU A 60 5.48 -19.08 -8.31
CA LEU A 60 4.62 -17.91 -8.22
C LEU A 60 3.19 -18.28 -8.62
N ASN A 61 2.26 -18.04 -7.70
CA ASN A 61 0.85 -18.09 -8.05
C ASN A 61 0.48 -16.81 -8.85
N PRO A 62 -0.65 -16.80 -9.59
CA PRO A 62 -1.04 -15.65 -10.41
C PRO A 62 -1.19 -14.34 -9.62
N PHE A 63 -1.59 -14.41 -8.35
CA PHE A 63 -1.72 -13.24 -7.50
C PHE A 63 -0.34 -12.61 -7.20
N THR A 64 0.64 -13.43 -6.81
CA THR A 64 2.01 -12.97 -6.54
C THR A 64 2.70 -12.50 -7.82
N PHE A 65 2.45 -13.16 -8.95
CA PHE A 65 2.97 -12.70 -10.24
C PHE A 65 2.45 -11.30 -10.57
N ASN A 66 1.13 -11.09 -10.53
CA ASN A 66 0.52 -9.78 -10.79
C ASN A 66 1.00 -8.70 -9.81
N LEU A 67 1.28 -9.07 -8.56
CA LEU A 67 1.84 -8.18 -7.57
C LEU A 67 3.23 -7.68 -7.99
N LEU A 68 4.11 -8.61 -8.36
CA LEU A 68 5.51 -8.33 -8.69
C LEU A 68 5.68 -7.73 -10.10
N SER A 69 4.73 -7.97 -11.01
CA SER A 69 4.79 -7.54 -12.41
C SER A 69 4.00 -6.26 -12.70
N ASN A 70 3.49 -5.54 -11.67
CA ASN A 70 2.77 -4.30 -11.91
C ASN A 70 3.72 -3.21 -12.41
N ARG A 71 3.70 -2.97 -13.73
CA ARG A 71 4.59 -2.01 -14.42
C ARG A 71 4.53 -0.62 -13.82
N GLU A 72 3.34 -0.12 -13.50
CA GLU A 72 3.22 1.23 -12.95
C GLU A 72 3.90 1.37 -11.58
N VAL A 73 3.89 0.32 -10.75
CA VAL A 73 4.61 0.34 -9.46
C VAL A 73 6.13 0.26 -9.67
N ILE A 74 6.58 -0.54 -10.64
CA ILE A 74 7.99 -0.64 -11.01
C ILE A 74 8.49 0.69 -11.56
N ASP A 75 7.74 1.33 -12.44
CA ASP A 75 8.08 2.62 -13.04
C ASP A 75 8.20 3.73 -11.98
N ILE A 76 7.37 3.68 -10.93
CA ILE A 76 7.47 4.58 -9.79
C ILE A 76 8.77 4.35 -9.02
N ASP A 77 9.10 3.10 -8.72
CA ASP A 77 10.33 2.75 -7.99
C ASP A 77 11.59 3.16 -8.75
N GLN A 78 11.62 2.85 -10.05
CA GLN A 78 12.72 3.03 -10.98
C GLN A 78 12.74 4.40 -11.68
N ASP A 79 11.94 5.37 -11.22
CA ASP A 79 11.91 6.71 -11.80
C ASP A 79 13.29 7.39 -11.73
N ILE A 80 13.71 8.00 -12.85
CA ILE A 80 15.05 8.57 -13.02
C ILE A 80 15.34 9.74 -12.07
N LEU A 81 14.32 10.39 -11.51
CA LEU A 81 14.51 11.46 -10.53
C LEU A 81 15.12 10.92 -9.24
N GLY A 82 14.94 9.62 -8.94
CA GLY A 82 15.54 8.93 -7.79
C GLY A 82 15.20 9.53 -6.43
N LYS A 83 14.22 10.43 -6.35
CA LYS A 83 13.85 11.12 -5.11
C LYS A 83 12.97 10.22 -4.25
N PRO A 84 13.30 9.97 -2.97
CA PRO A 84 12.42 9.21 -2.08
C PRO A 84 11.15 10.00 -1.74
N ALA A 85 10.12 9.30 -1.29
CA ALA A 85 8.88 9.92 -0.85
C ALA A 85 9.07 10.81 0.41
N LYS A 86 8.31 11.90 0.47
CA LYS A 86 8.10 12.73 1.65
C LYS A 86 6.92 12.18 2.45
N ARG A 87 7.06 12.14 3.78
CA ARG A 87 6.02 11.62 4.69
C ARG A 87 5.31 12.74 5.43
N PHE A 88 3.98 12.67 5.46
CA PHE A 88 3.08 13.55 6.17
C PHE A 88 2.25 12.73 7.15
N LYS A 89 2.38 13.01 8.45
CA LYS A 89 1.59 12.33 9.48
C LYS A 89 0.20 13.00 9.55
N VAL A 90 -0.85 12.21 9.39
CA VAL A 90 -2.24 12.68 9.53
C VAL A 90 -2.74 12.40 10.95
N ASP A 91 -2.41 11.21 11.46
CA ASP A 91 -2.72 10.74 12.81
C ASP A 91 -1.65 9.72 13.24
N ASP A 92 -1.74 9.14 14.43
CA ASP A 92 -0.79 8.17 14.96
C ASP A 92 -0.56 6.96 14.07
N LEU A 93 -1.62 6.47 13.42
CA LEU A 93 -1.57 5.30 12.55
C LEU A 93 -1.93 5.60 11.09
N LEU A 94 -2.14 6.88 10.74
CA LEU A 94 -2.52 7.31 9.40
C LEU A 94 -1.45 8.23 8.82
N GLU A 95 -0.92 7.86 7.66
CA GLU A 95 0.14 8.61 7.00
C GLU A 95 -0.17 8.83 5.52
N ILE A 96 0.31 9.96 4.99
CA ILE A 96 0.31 10.27 3.56
C ILE A 96 1.76 10.38 3.11
N TRP A 97 2.12 9.65 2.08
CA TRP A 97 3.46 9.65 1.50
C TRP A 97 3.37 10.21 0.10
N THR A 98 4.25 11.13 -0.29
CA THR A 98 4.25 11.70 -1.65
C THR A 98 5.60 11.62 -2.31
N LYS A 99 5.64 11.20 -3.57
CA LYS A 99 6.87 11.09 -4.37
C LYS A 99 6.67 11.82 -5.70
N GLU A 100 7.51 12.82 -5.94
CA GLU A 100 7.57 13.50 -7.24
C GLU A 100 8.28 12.58 -8.24
N LEU A 101 7.74 12.48 -9.46
CA LEU A 101 8.35 11.74 -10.56
C LEU A 101 8.96 12.72 -11.59
N SER A 102 9.85 12.21 -12.43
CA SER A 102 10.54 12.99 -13.48
C SER A 102 9.59 13.59 -14.53
N ASP A 103 8.45 12.95 -14.78
CA ASP A 103 7.40 13.42 -15.71
C ASP A 103 6.54 14.57 -15.14
N GLY A 104 6.81 15.01 -13.90
CA GLY A 104 6.06 16.06 -13.20
C GLY A 104 4.78 15.56 -12.52
N SER A 105 4.46 14.27 -12.62
CA SER A 105 3.40 13.66 -11.83
C SER A 105 3.84 13.40 -10.38
N VAL A 106 2.86 13.15 -9.51
CA VAL A 106 3.12 12.88 -8.09
C VAL A 106 2.42 11.60 -7.66
N VAL A 107 3.17 10.67 -7.10
CA VAL A 107 2.62 9.46 -6.48
C VAL A 107 2.24 9.77 -5.04
N VAL A 108 1.09 9.28 -4.60
CA VAL A 108 0.59 9.41 -3.24
C VAL A 108 0.27 8.03 -2.67
N GLY A 109 0.90 7.69 -1.55
CA GLY A 109 0.54 6.56 -0.70
C GLY A 109 -0.35 7.01 0.44
N LEU A 110 -1.58 6.52 0.51
CA LEU A 110 -2.49 6.73 1.64
C LEU A 110 -2.44 5.49 2.54
N CYS A 111 -1.75 5.61 3.67
CA CYS A 111 -1.38 4.49 4.53
C CYS A 111 -2.25 4.46 5.78
N ASN A 112 -2.90 3.31 6.02
CA ASN A 112 -3.61 3.03 7.26
C ASN A 112 -2.92 1.87 7.99
N PHE A 113 -2.06 2.18 8.96
CA PHE A 113 -1.41 1.18 9.81
C PHE A 113 -2.28 0.72 10.98
N GLY A 114 -3.46 1.31 11.13
CA GLY A 114 -4.42 0.97 12.17
C GLY A 114 -5.22 -0.30 11.87
N ILE A 115 -5.93 -0.75 12.90
CA ILE A 115 -6.79 -1.94 12.85
C ILE A 115 -8.23 -1.63 12.41
N GLN A 116 -8.57 -0.34 12.26
CA GLN A 116 -9.89 0.13 11.83
C GLN A 116 -9.82 0.80 10.46
N LYS A 117 -10.92 0.73 9.72
CA LYS A 117 -11.07 1.40 8.42
C LYS A 117 -11.20 2.91 8.65
N HIS A 118 -10.44 3.70 7.89
CA HIS A 118 -10.44 5.16 8.00
C HIS A 118 -10.70 5.83 6.66
N ASN A 119 -11.20 7.06 6.72
CA ASN A 119 -11.23 7.97 5.59
C ASN A 119 -10.03 8.90 5.71
N ILE A 120 -9.12 8.84 4.74
CA ILE A 120 -7.95 9.72 4.68
C ILE A 120 -8.26 10.83 3.68
N GLU A 121 -8.22 12.08 4.14
CA GLU A 121 -8.35 13.26 3.29
C GLU A 121 -6.98 13.64 2.71
N LEU A 122 -6.84 13.53 1.40
CA LEU A 122 -5.74 14.08 0.63
C LEU A 122 -6.06 15.52 0.26
N ASN A 123 -5.39 16.47 0.91
CA ASN A 123 -5.51 17.89 0.60
C ASN A 123 -4.28 18.36 -0.18
N MET A 124 -4.49 18.94 -1.36
CA MET A 124 -3.43 19.41 -2.24
C MET A 124 -2.52 20.45 -1.58
N LYS A 125 -3.08 21.35 -0.77
CA LYS A 125 -2.29 22.37 -0.07
C LYS A 125 -1.31 21.75 0.92
N THR A 126 -1.73 20.69 1.62
CA THR A 126 -0.89 19.99 2.60
C THR A 126 0.32 19.32 1.95
N ILE A 127 0.15 18.82 0.72
CA ILE A 127 1.22 18.17 -0.04
C ILE A 127 1.94 19.12 -1.01
N GLY A 128 1.67 20.43 -0.94
CA GLY A 128 2.34 21.45 -1.74
C GLY A 128 2.00 21.43 -3.23
N LEU A 129 0.81 20.95 -3.61
CA LEU A 129 0.36 20.91 -5.00
C LEU A 129 -0.67 21.99 -5.31
N GLU A 130 -0.60 22.50 -6.54
CA GLU A 130 -1.54 23.46 -7.11
C GLU A 130 -1.97 23.04 -8.52
N GLY A 131 -3.17 23.47 -8.92
CA GLY A 131 -3.79 23.16 -10.21
C GLY A 131 -4.86 22.06 -10.12
N GLN A 132 -5.03 21.32 -11.21
CA GLN A 132 -5.95 20.19 -11.30
C GLN A 132 -5.19 18.94 -11.75
N TYR A 133 -5.50 17.81 -11.13
CA TYR A 133 -4.85 16.53 -11.43
C TYR A 133 -5.89 15.46 -11.72
N ILE A 134 -5.54 14.50 -12.58
CA ILE A 134 -6.26 13.22 -12.69
C ILE A 134 -5.70 12.29 -11.61
N ILE A 135 -6.59 11.60 -10.92
CA ILE A 135 -6.23 10.58 -9.94
C ILE A 135 -6.31 9.21 -10.61
N ARG A 136 -5.16 8.54 -10.71
CA ARG A 136 -5.05 7.17 -11.19
C ARG A 136 -4.78 6.21 -10.04
N ASP A 137 -5.59 5.17 -9.91
CA ASP A 137 -5.31 4.06 -9.00
C ASP A 137 -4.34 3.10 -9.69
N VAL A 138 -3.12 3.03 -9.15
CA VAL A 138 -1.97 2.30 -9.75
C VAL A 138 -2.19 0.78 -9.70
N TRP A 139 -2.89 0.29 -8.67
CA TRP A 139 -3.17 -1.14 -8.52
C TRP A 139 -4.31 -1.59 -9.41
N ARG A 140 -5.32 -0.74 -9.59
CA ARG A 140 -6.45 -1.00 -10.51
C ARG A 140 -6.15 -0.59 -11.94
N GLN A 141 -5.02 0.09 -12.18
CA GLN A 141 -4.60 0.66 -13.45
C GLN A 141 -5.71 1.48 -14.11
N LYS A 142 -6.44 2.26 -13.30
CA LYS A 142 -7.65 2.96 -13.72
C LYS A 142 -7.69 4.38 -13.17
N ASP A 143 -8.13 5.31 -14.01
CA ASP A 143 -8.42 6.68 -13.60
C ASP A 143 -9.74 6.69 -12.82
N ILE A 144 -9.70 7.22 -11.61
CA ILE A 144 -10.81 7.16 -10.64
C ILE A 144 -11.47 8.51 -10.40
N GLY A 145 -10.96 9.58 -11.01
CA GLY A 145 -11.56 10.90 -10.95
C GLY A 145 -10.52 12.02 -11.03
N ASP A 146 -10.97 13.22 -10.70
CA ASP A 146 -10.13 14.42 -10.69
C ASP A 146 -9.92 14.93 -9.27
N LEU A 147 -8.73 15.47 -9.01
CA LEU A 147 -8.37 16.18 -7.80
C LEU A 147 -8.37 17.69 -8.08
N LYS A 148 -9.31 18.40 -7.46
CA LYS A 148 -9.35 19.86 -7.37
C LYS A 148 -9.53 20.27 -5.90
N GLY A 149 -8.42 20.55 -5.22
CA GLY A 149 -8.38 20.91 -3.81
C GLY A 149 -8.23 19.71 -2.87
N LYS A 150 -9.25 18.86 -2.75
CA LYS A 150 -9.26 17.73 -1.80
C LYS A 150 -9.84 16.46 -2.41
N PHE A 151 -9.39 15.31 -1.92
CA PHE A 151 -9.93 13.99 -2.25
C PHE A 151 -9.99 13.14 -0.98
N ILE A 152 -11.09 12.41 -0.77
CA ILE A 152 -11.25 11.53 0.39
C ILE A 152 -11.20 10.09 -0.09
N ALA A 153 -10.26 9.32 0.45
CA ALA A 153 -10.14 7.90 0.16
C ALA A 153 -10.52 7.07 1.37
N ASN A 154 -11.32 6.03 1.15
CA ASN A 154 -11.59 5.04 2.18
C ASN A 154 -10.50 3.95 2.18
N VAL A 155 -9.74 3.83 3.27
CA VAL A 155 -8.58 2.93 3.39
C VAL A 155 -8.84 1.91 4.51
N LYS A 156 -8.83 0.63 4.16
CA LYS A 156 -9.04 -0.49 5.08
C LYS A 156 -7.86 -0.65 6.05
N PRO A 157 -8.04 -1.40 7.15
CA PRO A 157 -6.94 -1.73 8.06
C PRO A 157 -5.74 -2.33 7.31
N HIS A 158 -4.54 -1.84 7.60
CA HIS A 158 -3.28 -2.28 6.99
C HIS A 158 -3.22 -2.16 5.46
N GLU A 159 -4.11 -1.36 4.85
CA GLU A 159 -4.10 -1.07 3.42
C GLU A 159 -3.25 0.18 3.15
N VAL A 160 -2.54 0.15 2.02
CA VAL A 160 -1.99 1.34 1.39
C VAL A 160 -2.62 1.50 0.03
N LYS A 161 -3.26 2.64 -0.22
CA LYS A 161 -3.69 3.01 -1.57
C LYS A 161 -2.58 3.78 -2.25
N LEU A 162 -2.11 3.29 -3.38
CA LEU A 162 -1.12 3.95 -4.21
C LEU A 162 -1.82 4.63 -5.39
N LEU A 163 -1.74 5.96 -5.43
CA LEU A 163 -2.39 6.81 -6.42
C LEU A 163 -1.33 7.59 -7.19
N LYS A 164 -1.46 7.70 -8.51
CA LYS A 164 -0.65 8.61 -9.35
C LYS A 164 -1.49 9.84 -9.69
N LEU A 165 -1.00 11.02 -9.35
CA LEU A 165 -1.60 12.32 -9.67
C LEU A 165 -0.95 12.88 -10.93
N ILE A 166 -1.71 12.95 -12.02
CA ILE A 166 -1.23 13.41 -13.32
C ILE A 166 -1.77 14.83 -13.54
N LYS A 167 -0.88 15.81 -13.69
CA LYS A 167 -1.29 17.21 -13.85
C LYS A 167 -2.09 17.36 -15.15
N LYS A 168 -3.25 18.01 -15.08
CA LYS A 168 -3.98 18.41 -16.28
C LYS A 168 -3.29 19.64 -16.86
N ASN A 169 -2.86 19.52 -18.12
CA ASN A 169 -2.47 20.68 -18.89
C ASN A 169 -3.78 21.38 -19.30
N ASN A 170 -3.98 22.60 -18.83
CA ASN A 170 -5.02 23.49 -19.38
C ASN A 170 -4.65 23.89 -20.80
#